data_AF-A0A815DF18-F1
#
_entry.id   AF-A0A815DF18-F1
#
_cell.length_a   1.000
_cell.length_b   1.000
_cell.length_c   1.000
_cell.angle_alpha   90.00
_cell.angle_beta   90.00
_cell.angle_gamma   90.00
#
_symmetry.space_group_name_H-M   'P 1'
#
loop_
_entity.id
_entity.type
_entity.pdbx_description
1 polymer ?
#
loop_
_entity_poly.entity_id
_entity_poly.type
_entity_poly.pdbx_seq_one_letter_code
_entity_poly.pdbx_strand_id
1 'polypeptide(L)'
;MVRSVDDVLLVDKIIPTNEPEQISFLHPTFGFLSRAHLTCGVAPDISASQTGHDMTEMIKKESDYIHRNTPTPESNDERTVMKFFGEGHCIVYLKEPIPIDTVFTGCFH
;
A
#
# COMPACT_ATOMS: atom_id res chain seq x y z
N MET A 1 3.01 -41.11 -3.48
CA MET A 1 1.98 -40.10 -3.17
C MET A 1 2.71 -38.81 -2.84
N VAL A 2 3.07 -38.05 -3.87
CA VAL A 2 3.79 -36.78 -3.76
C VAL A 2 2.92 -35.77 -4.49
N ARG A 3 2.40 -34.76 -3.78
CA ARG A 3 1.75 -33.63 -4.43
C ARG A 3 2.72 -32.46 -4.40
N SER A 4 3.02 -32.03 -5.63
CA SER A 4 3.94 -30.97 -6.03
C SER A 4 3.59 -29.64 -5.38
N VAL A 5 4.64 -28.92 -4.97
CA VAL A 5 4.63 -27.50 -4.66
C VAL A 5 4.88 -26.83 -6.00
N ASP A 6 3.85 -26.26 -6.63
CA ASP A 6 3.95 -25.25 -7.69
C ASP A 6 2.53 -24.75 -8.01
N ASP A 7 2.45 -23.49 -8.45
CA ASP A 7 1.24 -22.71 -8.81
C ASP A 7 0.67 -21.79 -7.71
N VAL A 8 1.53 -20.93 -7.16
CA VAL A 8 1.13 -19.55 -6.81
C VAL A 8 1.67 -18.61 -7.91
N LEU A 9 1.11 -18.75 -9.11
CA LEU A 9 1.17 -17.74 -10.16
C LEU A 9 -0.27 -17.26 -10.37
N LEU A 10 -0.68 -16.25 -9.61
CA LEU A 10 -1.83 -15.43 -9.97
C LEU A 10 -1.42 -14.58 -11.16
N VAL A 11 -1.46 -15.19 -12.34
CA VAL A 11 -1.39 -14.49 -13.62
C VAL A 11 -2.69 -13.70 -13.76
N ASP A 12 -2.54 -12.41 -13.98
CA ASP A 12 -3.59 -11.45 -14.30
C ASP A 12 -4.64 -12.04 -15.26
N LYS A 13 -5.84 -12.33 -14.74
CA LYS A 13 -7.03 -12.41 -15.56
C LYS A 13 -7.64 -11.03 -15.63
N ILE A 14 -7.13 -10.22 -16.56
CA ILE A 14 -7.81 -9.00 -17.01
C ILE A 14 -9.08 -9.47 -17.72
N ILE A 15 -10.23 -9.34 -17.06
CA ILE A 15 -11.54 -9.48 -17.70
C ILE A 15 -11.84 -8.13 -18.33
N PRO A 16 -11.89 -8.01 -19.68
CA PRO A 16 -12.26 -6.76 -20.31
C PRO A 16 -13.75 -6.51 -20.02
N THR A 17 -14.04 -5.48 -19.23
CA THR A 17 -15.41 -5.00 -19.01
C THR A 17 -15.61 -3.74 -19.84
N ASN A 18 -16.68 -3.69 -20.64
CA ASN A 18 -17.03 -2.57 -21.52
C ASN A 18 -17.70 -1.40 -20.76
N GLU A 19 -17.54 -1.35 -19.44
CA GLU A 19 -17.91 -0.19 -18.63
C GLU A 19 -16.74 0.80 -18.72
N PRO A 20 -16.97 2.12 -18.81
CA PRO A 20 -15.88 3.08 -18.70
C PRO A 20 -15.19 2.81 -17.38
N GLU A 21 -13.96 2.27 -17.44
CA GLU A 21 -13.12 1.97 -16.31
C GLU A 21 -13.16 3.18 -15.39
N GLN A 22 -13.93 3.11 -14.30
CA GLN A 22 -13.59 3.91 -13.13
C GLN A 22 -12.23 3.37 -12.74
N ILE A 23 -11.20 4.06 -13.22
CA ILE A 23 -9.84 3.65 -12.99
C ILE A 23 -9.64 3.80 -11.48
N SER A 24 -9.84 2.70 -10.75
CA SER A 24 -9.40 2.56 -9.38
C SER A 24 -7.87 2.47 -9.45
N PHE A 25 -7.22 3.58 -9.78
CA PHE A 25 -5.75 3.72 -9.82
C PHE A 25 -5.08 3.48 -8.46
N LEU A 26 -5.86 3.07 -7.46
CA LEU A 26 -5.43 2.69 -6.13
C LEU A 26 -5.33 1.18 -6.06
N HIS A 27 -4.45 0.61 -6.88
CA HIS A 27 -3.92 -0.69 -6.57
C HIS A 27 -3.21 -0.58 -5.22
N PRO A 28 -3.55 -1.41 -4.22
CA PRO A 28 -2.76 -1.49 -3.00
C PRO A 28 -1.28 -1.62 -3.36
N THR A 29 -0.40 -1.20 -2.48
CA THR A 29 1.04 -1.42 -2.55
C THR A 29 1.37 -2.93 -2.40
N PHE A 30 0.81 -3.77 -3.26
CA PHE A 30 1.11 -5.18 -3.39
C PHE A 30 2.27 -5.36 -4.37
N GLY A 31 3.20 -6.24 -4.01
CA GLY A 31 4.34 -6.58 -4.86
C GLY A 31 5.70 -6.39 -4.20
N PHE A 32 6.75 -6.66 -4.98
CA PHE A 32 8.13 -6.43 -4.59
C PHE A 32 8.34 -4.93 -4.30
N LEU A 33 9.08 -4.59 -3.24
CA LEU A 33 9.32 -3.23 -2.72
C LEU A 33 8.20 -2.61 -1.85
N SER A 34 7.24 -3.38 -1.35
CA SER A 34 6.23 -2.91 -0.38
C SER A 34 6.78 -2.31 0.92
N ARG A 35 8.08 -2.50 1.20
CA ARG A 35 8.78 -1.89 2.35
C ARG A 35 9.54 -0.60 2.00
N ALA A 36 9.62 -0.20 0.73
CA ALA A 36 10.28 1.05 0.36
C ALA A 36 9.44 2.23 0.87
N HIS A 37 10.01 3.04 1.76
CA HIS A 37 9.32 4.17 2.37
C HIS A 37 10.32 5.29 2.73
N LEU A 38 9.80 6.49 2.91
CA LEU A 38 10.49 7.63 3.50
C LEU A 38 9.82 7.97 4.83
N THR A 39 10.59 8.02 5.92
CA THR A 39 10.08 8.44 7.22
C THR A 39 10.03 9.97 7.28
N CYS A 40 8.82 10.53 7.25
CA CYS A 40 8.61 11.98 7.33
C CYS A 40 8.56 12.52 8.76
N GLY A 41 8.16 11.68 9.72
CA GLY A 41 8.03 12.05 11.13
C GLY A 41 7.68 10.85 12.00
N VAL A 42 8.02 10.94 13.28
CA VAL A 42 7.70 9.93 14.29
C VAL A 42 7.26 10.63 15.58
N ALA A 43 6.42 9.96 16.36
CA ALA A 43 6.07 10.42 17.70
C ALA A 43 7.30 10.36 18.63
N PRO A 44 7.29 11.11 19.75
CA PRO A 44 8.30 10.93 20.80
C PRO A 44 8.42 9.46 21.20
N ASP A 45 9.64 9.02 21.48
CA ASP A 45 9.98 7.65 21.90
C ASP A 45 9.78 6.53 20.87
N ILE A 46 9.41 6.86 19.63
CA ILE A 46 9.32 5.90 18.52
C ILE A 46 10.56 5.99 17.62
N SER A 47 11.17 4.85 17.33
CA SER A 47 12.32 4.80 16.42
C SER A 47 11.88 4.93 14.96
N ALA A 48 12.73 5.56 14.13
CA ALA A 48 12.48 5.67 12.69
C ALA A 48 12.48 4.31 11.97
N SER A 49 12.99 3.24 12.58
CA SER A 49 12.89 1.88 12.02
C SER A 49 11.50 1.28 12.14
N GLN A 50 10.70 1.75 13.11
CA GLN A 50 9.35 1.25 13.35
C GLN A 50 8.41 1.57 12.18
N THR A 51 8.59 2.72 11.53
CA THR A 51 7.74 3.15 10.40
C THR A 51 7.73 2.15 9.23
N GLY A 52 8.83 1.44 8.99
CA GLY A 52 8.88 0.38 7.98
C GLY A 52 8.05 -0.85 8.36
N HIS A 53 7.94 -1.15 9.65
CA HIS A 53 7.04 -2.18 10.16
C HIS A 53 5.59 -1.72 10.06
N ASP A 54 5.30 -0.49 10.47
CA ASP A 54 3.97 0.12 10.42
C ASP A 54 3.44 0.15 8.98
N MET A 55 4.27 0.56 8.01
CA MET A 55 3.93 0.52 6.57
C MET A 55 3.55 -0.90 6.13
N THR A 56 4.34 -1.90 6.51
CA THR A 56 4.05 -3.30 6.14
C THR A 56 2.73 -3.77 6.75
N GLU A 57 2.42 -3.36 7.97
CA GLU A 57 1.15 -3.67 8.63
C GLU A 57 -0.03 -2.98 7.92
N MET A 58 0.13 -1.71 7.53
CA MET A 58 -0.89 -0.97 6.80
C MET A 58 -1.27 -1.63 5.48
N ILE A 59 -0.28 -2.12 4.73
CA ILE A 59 -0.50 -2.85 3.48
C ILE A 59 -1.29 -4.15 3.73
N LYS A 60 -0.98 -4.86 4.81
CA LYS A 60 -1.73 -6.06 5.21
C LYS A 60 -3.16 -5.73 5.60
N LYS A 61 -3.38 -4.68 6.40
CA LYS A 61 -4.72 -4.21 6.79
C LYS A 61 -5.55 -3.88 5.56
N GLU A 62 -5.01 -3.13 4.59
CA GLU A 62 -5.72 -2.86 3.34
C GLU A 62 -6.08 -4.15 2.58
N SER A 63 -5.11 -5.06 2.42
CA SER A 63 -5.36 -6.34 1.76
C SER A 63 -6.46 -7.15 2.44
N ASP A 64 -6.52 -7.15 3.77
CA ASP A 64 -7.54 -7.85 4.54
C ASP A 64 -8.93 -7.22 4.34
N TYR A 65 -9.02 -5.89 4.32
CA TYR A 65 -10.26 -5.17 4.06
C TYR A 65 -10.82 -5.50 2.66
N ILE A 66 -9.94 -5.52 1.65
CA ILE A 66 -10.28 -5.90 0.28
C ILE A 66 -10.74 -7.35 0.21
N HIS A 67 -9.97 -8.28 0.80
CA HIS A 67 -10.30 -9.70 0.76
C HIS A 67 -11.64 -10.01 1.45
N ARG A 68 -11.99 -9.24 2.49
CA ARG A 68 -13.26 -9.37 3.22
C ARG A 68 -14.41 -8.56 2.62
N ASN A 69 -14.19 -7.82 1.53
CA ASN A 69 -15.15 -6.84 0.99
C ASN A 69 -15.69 -5.88 2.06
N THR A 70 -14.84 -5.50 3.02
CA THR A 70 -15.22 -4.60 4.11
C THR A 70 -15.19 -3.15 3.61
N PRO A 71 -16.29 -2.39 3.68
CA PRO A 71 -16.28 -0.97 3.33
C PRO A 71 -15.27 -0.23 4.19
N THR A 72 -14.36 0.49 3.55
CA THR A 72 -13.38 1.34 4.24
C THR A 72 -13.91 2.77 4.20
N PRO A 73 -14.10 3.46 5.34
CA PRO A 73 -14.44 4.87 5.32
C PRO A 73 -13.38 5.64 4.53
N GLU A 74 -13.82 6.54 3.67
CA GLU A 74 -12.94 7.33 2.83
C GLU A 74 -13.33 8.81 2.80
N SER A 75 -12.33 9.66 2.61
CA SER A 75 -12.48 11.08 2.29
C SER A 75 -11.76 11.35 0.97
N ASN A 76 -12.41 12.07 0.07
CA ASN A 76 -11.92 12.32 -1.28
C ASN A 76 -11.88 13.83 -1.51
N ASP A 77 -10.73 14.33 -1.92
CA ASP A 77 -10.53 15.73 -2.31
C ASP A 77 -9.99 15.81 -3.75
N GLU A 78 -9.65 17.00 -4.24
CA GLU A 78 -9.19 17.16 -5.63
C GLU A 78 -7.88 16.40 -5.95
N ARG A 79 -7.02 16.15 -4.95
CA ARG A 79 -5.65 15.64 -5.15
C ARG A 79 -5.38 14.30 -4.47
N THR A 80 -6.23 13.90 -3.54
CA THR A 80 -6.00 12.76 -2.65
C THR A 80 -7.25 11.95 -2.40
N VAL A 81 -7.04 10.69 -2.03
CA VAL A 81 -8.05 9.82 -1.43
C VAL A 81 -7.48 9.32 -0.11
N MET A 82 -8.14 9.63 0.99
CA MET A 82 -7.77 9.16 2.32
C MET A 82 -8.67 8.00 2.71
N LYS A 83 -8.08 6.87 3.10
CA LYS A 83 -8.79 5.68 3.62
C LYS A 83 -8.46 5.49 5.10
N PHE A 84 -9.47 5.14 5.90
CA PHE A 84 -9.35 4.94 7.34
C PHE A 84 -9.53 3.46 7.73
N PHE A 85 -8.57 2.92 8.48
CA PHE A 85 -8.52 1.51 8.89
C PHE A 85 -8.70 1.28 10.40
N GLY A 86 -9.21 2.30 11.12
CA GLY A 86 -9.44 2.25 12.57
C GLY A 86 -8.16 2.46 13.40
N GLU A 87 -8.32 2.69 14.71
CA GLU A 87 -7.19 2.85 15.66
C GLU A 87 -6.18 3.95 15.29
N GLY A 88 -6.62 4.97 14.54
CA GLY A 88 -5.74 6.04 14.05
C GLY A 88 -4.93 5.67 12.80
N HIS A 89 -5.12 4.48 12.24
CA HIS A 89 -4.50 4.07 10.99
C HIS A 89 -5.21 4.67 9.78
N CYS A 90 -4.46 5.40 8.94
CA CYS A 90 -4.95 5.94 7.67
C CYS A 90 -3.90 5.82 6.57
N ILE A 91 -4.34 5.66 5.33
CA ILE A 91 -3.49 5.78 4.14
C ILE A 91 -4.03 6.93 3.30
N VAL A 92 -3.14 7.81 2.87
CA VAL A 92 -3.44 8.87 1.91
C VAL A 92 -2.82 8.49 0.58
N TYR A 93 -3.66 8.26 -0.41
CA TYR A 93 -3.23 8.04 -1.77
C TYR A 93 -3.26 9.36 -2.54
N LEU A 94 -2.18 9.62 -3.25
CA LEU A 94 -2.06 10.77 -4.12
C LEU A 94 -2.59 10.38 -5.51
N LYS A 95 -3.42 11.25 -6.10
CA LYS A 95 -3.93 11.04 -7.47
C LYS A 95 -2.86 11.26 -8.53
N GLU A 96 -1.83 12.03 -8.19
CA GLU A 96 -0.66 12.27 -9.03
C GLU A 96 0.62 11.87 -8.27
N PRO A 97 1.55 11.11 -8.88
CA PRO A 97 2.84 10.79 -8.27
C PRO A 97 3.67 12.05 -7.99
N ILE A 98 4.36 12.08 -6.85
CA ILE A 98 5.32 13.15 -6.54
C ILE A 98 6.71 12.68 -6.98
N PRO A 99 7.37 13.37 -7.94
CA PRO A 99 8.75 13.07 -8.28
C PRO A 99 9.68 13.50 -7.13
N ILE A 100 10.61 12.62 -6.76
CA ILE A 100 11.60 12.89 -5.73
C ILE A 100 12.98 12.54 -6.28
N ASP A 101 13.86 13.53 -6.37
CA ASP A 101 15.27 13.33 -6.69
C ASP A 101 15.99 12.79 -5.45
N THR A 102 16.75 11.70 -5.61
CA THR A 102 17.45 11.04 -4.51
C THR A 102 18.90 10.73 -4.87
N VAL A 103 19.75 10.67 -3.84
CA VAL A 103 21.14 10.21 -3.96
C VAL A 103 21.28 8.91 -3.17
N PHE A 104 21.70 7.85 -3.85
CA PHE A 104 22.00 6.58 -3.18
C PHE A 104 23.30 6.70 -2.38
N THR A 105 23.22 6.47 -1.07
CA THR A 105 24.35 6.61 -0.15
C THR A 105 24.29 5.58 0.97
N GLY A 106 25.41 5.37 1.67
CA GLY A 106 25.52 4.53 2.87
C GLY A 106 25.95 5.37 4.06
N CYS A 107 25.39 5.09 5.23
CA CYS A 107 25.80 5.70 6.50
C CYS A 107 26.47 4.64 7.36
N PHE A 108 27.61 4.99 7.96
CA PHE A 108 28.27 4.20 8.99
C PHE A 108 28.14 4.96 10.31
N HIS A 109 27.61 4.31 11.33
CA HIS A 109 27.48 4.83 12.70
C HIS A 109 28.38 4.02 13.63
#